data_AF-A0A812J3W1-F1
#
_entry.id   AF-A0A812J3W1-F1
#
_cell.length_a   1.000
_cell.length_b   1.000
_cell.length_c   1.000
_cell.angle_alpha   90.00
_cell.angle_beta   90.00
_cell.angle_gamma   90.00
#
_symmetry.space_group_name_H-M   'P 1'
#
loop_
_entity.id
_entity.type
_entity.pdbx_description
1 polymer ?
#
loop_
_entity_poly.entity_id
_entity_poly.type
_entity_poly.pdbx_seq_one_letter_code
_entity_poly.pdbx_strand_id
1 'polypeptide(L)'
;MLSPEMESDLKAKDPRLWQRLQTQLGLAVQAVTLLLVVGTYSACPLTVSWAKIVGFADGVAIKGRPFKEGSVIVASWLLIATVGLLLSAATGGRRHVRRCFDFRSIITFAPAGIGWAMADACEVMAVARIDPATYGVLSQGRLLSSAAAAWLFCGLQQSGLQWGILACLSCICMAYCLTPDQSQPNAERLFEWRLHHESVQITEQLVGALFAMCKVMLSVLSSVYVEMCFKSGAGEPTRLHVQMTQVSFSSIIAATTAYLFICGVQNEDPTQFFSGQDGSWSRRTLIVAAMYCWREWICSYLFLNFVLDMTISLHQLAACTCAGPHLMSSVHSLH
;
A
#
# COMPACT_ATOMS: atom_id res chain seq x y z
N MET A 1 3.28 -9.87 18.45
CA MET A 1 3.71 -9.27 19.73
C MET A 1 4.20 -7.87 19.45
N LEU A 2 3.81 -6.90 20.28
CA LEU A 2 4.26 -5.50 20.17
C LEU A 2 5.73 -5.43 20.62
N SER A 3 6.51 -4.46 20.12
CA SER A 3 7.87 -4.29 20.63
C SER A 3 7.82 -3.83 22.10
N PRO A 4 8.83 -4.15 22.93
CA PRO A 4 8.83 -3.80 24.36
C PRO A 4 8.65 -2.30 24.61
N GLU A 5 9.25 -1.47 23.75
CA GLU A 5 9.12 -0.01 23.80
C GLU A 5 7.69 0.44 23.52
N MET A 6 7.06 -0.17 22.51
CA MET A 6 5.69 0.15 22.14
C MET A 6 4.69 -0.37 23.17
N GLU A 7 4.98 -1.49 23.82
CA GLU A 7 4.26 -1.99 24.99
C GLU A 7 4.41 -1.04 26.18
N SER A 8 5.62 -0.56 26.49
CA SER A 8 5.81 0.42 27.57
C SER A 8 5.09 1.72 27.28
N ASP A 9 5.15 2.19 26.03
CA ASP A 9 4.46 3.40 25.59
C ASP A 9 2.95 3.22 25.66
N LEU A 10 2.41 2.09 25.19
CA LEU A 10 0.98 1.83 25.22
C LEU A 10 0.47 1.66 26.66
N LYS A 11 1.24 0.98 27.50
CA LYS A 11 0.91 0.77 28.91
C LYS A 11 0.96 2.08 29.70
N ALA A 12 1.89 2.97 29.37
CA ALA A 12 2.00 4.30 29.96
C ALA A 12 0.89 5.25 29.47
N LYS A 13 0.53 5.17 28.17
CA LYS A 13 -0.38 6.14 27.53
C LYS A 13 -1.85 5.71 27.60
N ASP A 14 -2.19 4.45 27.37
CA ASP A 14 -3.55 3.92 27.45
C ASP A 14 -3.59 2.48 28.01
N PRO A 15 -3.61 2.33 29.36
CA PRO A 15 -3.64 1.03 30.00
C PRO A 15 -4.92 0.24 29.70
N ARG A 16 -6.04 0.91 29.33
CA ARG A 16 -7.30 0.23 29.00
C ARG A 16 -7.22 -0.44 27.64
N LEU A 17 -6.66 0.25 26.65
CA LEU A 17 -6.39 -0.32 25.34
C LEU A 17 -5.40 -1.48 25.45
N TRP A 18 -4.32 -1.30 26.22
CA TRP A 18 -3.36 -2.36 26.50
C TRP A 18 -4.05 -3.61 27.08
N GLN A 19 -4.88 -3.41 28.11
CA GLN A 19 -5.62 -4.51 28.72
C GLN A 19 -6.58 -5.20 27.74
N ARG A 20 -7.24 -4.43 26.86
CA ARG A 20 -8.10 -4.98 25.79
C ARG A 20 -7.30 -5.77 24.75
N LEU A 21 -6.13 -5.28 24.33
CA LEU A 21 -5.27 -5.97 23.37
C LEU A 21 -4.72 -7.29 23.94
N GLN A 22 -4.48 -7.36 25.25
CA GLN A 22 -4.09 -8.60 25.92
C GLN A 22 -5.23 -9.61 26.09
N THR A 23 -6.50 -9.20 25.92
CA THR A 23 -7.60 -10.17 25.95
C THR A 23 -7.52 -11.14 24.77
N GLN A 24 -8.11 -12.33 24.92
CA GLN A 24 -8.23 -13.32 23.84
C GLN A 24 -8.88 -12.72 22.59
N LEU A 25 -9.84 -11.80 22.77
CA LEU A 25 -10.48 -11.08 21.66
C LEU A 25 -9.49 -10.14 20.95
N GLY A 26 -8.66 -9.41 21.70
CA GLY A 26 -7.62 -8.55 21.13
C GLY A 26 -6.60 -9.32 20.29
N LEU A 27 -6.13 -10.46 20.82
CA LEU A 27 -5.24 -11.38 20.09
C LEU A 27 -5.92 -11.94 18.83
N ALA A 28 -7.18 -12.34 18.92
CA ALA A 28 -7.94 -12.82 17.76
C ALA A 28 -8.08 -11.75 16.67
N VAL A 29 -8.39 -10.50 17.05
CA VAL A 29 -8.50 -9.37 16.12
C VAL A 29 -7.15 -9.07 15.45
N GLN A 30 -6.05 -9.10 16.19
CA GLN A 30 -4.70 -8.93 15.64
C GLN A 30 -4.33 -10.06 14.66
N ALA A 31 -4.64 -11.31 15.01
CA ALA A 31 -4.39 -12.45 14.15
C ALA A 31 -5.21 -12.40 12.85
N VAL A 32 -6.51 -12.10 12.94
CA VAL A 32 -7.40 -11.93 11.77
C VAL A 32 -6.91 -10.78 10.89
N THR A 33 -6.55 -9.66 11.50
CA THR A 33 -5.96 -8.51 10.81
C THR A 33 -4.70 -8.89 10.04
N LEU A 34 -3.76 -9.59 10.70
CA LEU A 34 -2.52 -10.02 10.07
C LEU A 34 -2.80 -10.98 8.90
N LEU A 35 -3.69 -11.95 9.08
CA LEU A 35 -4.10 -12.88 8.03
C LEU A 35 -4.75 -12.16 6.85
N LEU A 36 -5.61 -11.17 7.10
CA LEU A 36 -6.23 -10.36 6.05
C LEU A 36 -5.18 -9.57 5.26
N VAL A 37 -4.20 -8.95 5.93
CA VAL A 37 -3.09 -8.25 5.25
C VAL A 37 -2.28 -9.23 4.41
N VAL A 38 -1.77 -10.29 5.01
CA VAL A 38 -0.91 -11.27 4.33
C VAL A 38 -1.65 -11.88 3.15
N GLY A 39 -2.90 -12.29 3.34
CA GLY A 39 -3.76 -12.84 2.29
C GLY A 39 -4.02 -11.83 1.17
N THR A 40 -4.23 -10.55 1.50
CA THR A 40 -4.47 -9.50 0.50
C THR A 40 -3.21 -9.22 -0.32
N TYR A 41 -2.04 -9.14 0.32
CA TYR A 41 -0.77 -8.91 -0.35
C TYR A 41 -0.34 -10.09 -1.22
N SER A 42 -0.64 -11.33 -0.84
CA SER A 42 -0.38 -12.51 -1.66
C SER A 42 -1.40 -12.68 -2.79
N ALA A 43 -2.68 -12.40 -2.54
CA ALA A 43 -3.74 -12.54 -3.53
C ALA A 43 -3.66 -11.50 -4.65
N CYS A 44 -3.16 -10.29 -4.39
CA CYS A 44 -3.08 -9.23 -5.40
C CYS A 44 -2.26 -9.63 -6.65
N PRO A 45 -0.96 -9.98 -6.55
CA PRO A 45 -0.17 -10.37 -7.72
C PRO A 45 -0.68 -11.66 -8.37
N LEU A 46 -1.23 -12.60 -7.59
CA LEU A 46 -1.86 -13.82 -8.12
C LEU A 46 -3.10 -13.51 -8.95
N THR A 47 -3.96 -12.60 -8.48
CA THR A 47 -5.18 -12.19 -9.18
C THR A 47 -4.86 -11.44 -10.47
N VAL A 48 -3.83 -10.57 -10.46
CA VAL A 48 -3.34 -9.90 -11.67
C VAL A 48 -2.81 -10.93 -12.68
N SER A 49 -2.00 -11.89 -12.23
CA SER A 49 -1.48 -12.96 -13.10
C SER A 49 -2.61 -13.81 -13.68
N TRP A 50 -3.61 -14.16 -12.87
CA TRP A 50 -4.79 -14.91 -13.31
C TRP A 50 -5.65 -14.14 -14.32
N ALA A 51 -5.84 -12.84 -14.11
CA ALA A 51 -6.63 -12.00 -15.02
C ALA A 51 -5.99 -11.83 -16.40
N LYS A 52 -4.67 -12.04 -16.52
CA LYS A 52 -3.93 -12.01 -17.79
C LYS A 52 -4.03 -13.32 -18.58
N ILE A 53 -4.64 -14.39 -18.05
CA ILE A 53 -4.83 -15.64 -18.78
C ILE A 53 -5.94 -15.46 -19.82
N VAL A 54 -5.62 -15.51 -21.12
CA VAL A 54 -6.58 -15.30 -22.22
C VAL A 54 -7.12 -16.61 -22.80
N GLY A 55 -6.42 -17.73 -22.59
CA GLY A 55 -6.86 -19.03 -23.08
C GLY A 55 -5.99 -20.17 -22.56
N PHE A 56 -6.31 -21.38 -23.02
CA PHE A 56 -5.50 -22.58 -22.79
C PHE A 56 -5.21 -23.22 -24.15
N ALA A 57 -3.94 -23.41 -24.48
CA ALA A 57 -3.52 -24.25 -25.60
C ALA A 57 -2.77 -25.44 -25.02
N ASP A 58 -3.14 -26.66 -25.42
CA ASP A 58 -2.53 -27.91 -24.97
C ASP A 58 -2.45 -28.05 -23.43
N GLY A 59 -3.44 -27.50 -22.73
CA GLY A 59 -3.49 -27.49 -21.27
C GLY A 59 -2.57 -26.47 -20.61
N VAL A 60 -1.88 -25.61 -21.37
CA VAL A 60 -1.02 -24.52 -20.90
C VAL A 60 -1.76 -23.19 -20.98
N ALA A 61 -1.76 -22.44 -19.88
CA ALA A 61 -2.41 -21.13 -19.80
C ALA A 61 -1.61 -20.09 -20.61
N ILE A 62 -2.21 -19.54 -21.67
CA ILE A 62 -1.61 -18.47 -22.46
C ILE A 62 -1.88 -17.13 -21.76
N LYS A 63 -0.81 -16.38 -21.46
CA LYS A 63 -0.90 -15.02 -20.95
C LYS A 63 -0.97 -14.03 -22.11
N GLY A 64 -1.97 -13.16 -22.11
CA GLY A 64 -2.15 -12.07 -23.06
C GLY A 64 -2.30 -10.72 -22.36
N ARG A 65 -2.64 -9.70 -23.15
CA ARG A 65 -2.96 -8.33 -22.71
C ARG A 65 -4.45 -8.05 -22.97
N PRO A 66 -5.36 -8.65 -22.17
CA PRO A 66 -6.80 -8.48 -22.36
C PRO A 66 -7.30 -7.05 -22.05
N PHE A 67 -6.50 -6.25 -21.35
CA PHE A 67 -6.80 -4.86 -21.01
C PHE A 67 -5.50 -4.05 -20.96
N LYS A 68 -5.62 -2.73 -21.16
CA LYS A 68 -4.49 -1.80 -20.99
C LYS A 68 -4.13 -1.68 -19.53
N GLU A 69 -2.86 -1.86 -19.22
CA GLU A 69 -2.34 -1.91 -17.84
C GLU A 69 -2.69 -0.64 -17.04
N GLY A 70 -2.55 0.54 -17.65
CA GLY A 70 -2.92 1.81 -17.02
C GLY A 70 -4.43 2.00 -16.79
N SER A 71 -5.30 1.37 -17.61
CA SER A 71 -6.76 1.53 -17.48
C SER A 71 -7.28 0.95 -16.15
N VAL A 72 -6.72 -0.18 -15.71
CA VAL A 72 -7.10 -0.83 -14.45
C VAL A 72 -6.67 -0.01 -13.24
N ILE A 73 -5.52 0.65 -13.32
CA ILE A 73 -5.00 1.51 -12.26
C ILE A 73 -5.88 2.76 -12.12
N VAL A 74 -6.23 3.41 -13.23
CA VAL A 74 -7.15 4.56 -13.20
C VAL A 74 -8.48 4.15 -12.58
N ALA A 75 -9.01 3.00 -12.97
CA ALA A 75 -10.27 2.50 -12.47
C ALA A 75 -10.24 2.08 -10.99
N SER A 76 -9.15 1.48 -10.51
CA SER A 76 -8.99 1.17 -9.09
C SER A 76 -8.95 2.44 -8.24
N TRP A 77 -8.23 3.47 -8.67
CA TRP A 77 -8.19 4.77 -7.97
C TRP A 77 -9.54 5.49 -7.98
N LEU A 78 -10.29 5.41 -9.08
CA LEU A 78 -11.67 5.89 -9.14
C LEU A 78 -12.58 5.13 -8.15
N LEU A 79 -12.42 3.81 -8.05
CA LEU A 79 -13.17 2.99 -7.09
C LEU A 79 -12.83 3.39 -5.65
N ILE A 80 -11.54 3.54 -5.34
CA ILE A 80 -11.05 3.94 -4.01
C ILE A 80 -11.62 5.31 -3.62
N ALA A 81 -11.55 6.30 -4.52
CA ALA A 81 -12.12 7.62 -4.28
C ALA A 81 -13.64 7.56 -4.08
N THR A 82 -14.34 6.76 -4.88
CA THR A 82 -15.80 6.58 -4.75
C THR A 82 -16.17 5.97 -3.39
N VAL A 83 -15.49 4.90 -2.98
CA VAL A 83 -15.69 4.28 -1.66
C VAL A 83 -15.36 5.27 -0.54
N GLY A 84 -14.31 6.07 -0.69
CA GLY A 84 -13.91 7.10 0.28
C GLY A 84 -14.94 8.20 0.44
N LEU A 85 -15.51 8.67 -0.68
CA LEU A 85 -16.61 9.64 -0.67
C LEU A 85 -17.87 9.05 -0.02
N LEU A 86 -18.23 7.80 -0.33
CA LEU A 86 -19.39 7.13 0.25
C LEU A 86 -19.23 6.95 1.77
N LEU A 87 -18.05 6.51 2.23
CA LEU A 87 -17.74 6.39 3.66
C LEU A 87 -17.73 7.76 4.37
N SER A 88 -17.21 8.79 3.72
CA SER A 88 -17.23 10.17 4.23
C SER A 88 -18.65 10.71 4.34
N ALA A 89 -19.50 10.42 3.35
CA ALA A 89 -20.91 10.78 3.36
C ALA A 89 -21.69 10.04 4.46
N ALA A 90 -21.45 8.74 4.63
CA ALA A 90 -22.13 7.89 5.61
C ALA A 90 -21.75 8.24 7.07
N THR A 91 -20.47 8.53 7.33
CA THR A 91 -19.99 8.76 8.72
C THR A 91 -20.10 10.21 9.19
N GLY A 92 -20.11 11.17 8.26
CA GLY A 92 -19.92 12.58 8.59
C GLY A 92 -20.86 13.56 7.87
N GLY A 93 -21.73 13.06 6.98
CA GLY A 93 -22.66 13.87 6.21
C GLY A 93 -21.98 14.88 5.27
N ARG A 94 -22.75 15.89 4.82
CA ARG A 94 -22.32 16.86 3.80
C ARG A 94 -21.07 17.67 4.17
N ARG A 95 -20.83 17.93 5.46
CA ARG A 95 -19.65 18.70 5.92
C ARG A 95 -18.34 17.97 5.65
N HIS A 96 -18.31 16.65 5.86
CA HIS A 96 -17.10 15.85 5.62
C HIS A 96 -16.82 15.69 4.13
N VAL A 97 -17.86 15.47 3.32
CA VAL A 97 -17.73 15.44 1.86
C VAL A 97 -17.15 16.76 1.34
N ARG A 98 -17.61 17.92 1.84
CA ARG A 98 -17.03 19.21 1.43
C ARG A 98 -15.55 19.35 1.80
N ARG A 99 -15.14 18.81 2.96
CA ARG A 99 -13.71 18.77 3.36
C ARG A 99 -12.87 17.86 2.45
N CYS A 100 -13.44 16.79 1.88
CA CYS A 100 -12.73 15.94 0.92
C CYS A 100 -12.30 16.70 -0.35
N PHE A 101 -12.98 17.80 -0.68
CA PHE A 101 -12.67 18.65 -1.83
C PHE A 101 -11.85 19.90 -1.48
N ASP A 102 -11.22 19.93 -0.29
CA ASP A 102 -10.30 21.03 0.04
C ASP A 102 -9.04 20.95 -0.83
N PHE A 103 -8.96 21.86 -1.80
CA PHE A 103 -7.90 21.92 -2.78
C PHE A 103 -6.51 22.09 -2.14
N ARG A 104 -6.42 22.81 -1.02
CA ARG A 104 -5.15 23.01 -0.32
C ARG A 104 -4.61 21.68 0.21
N SER A 105 -5.47 20.88 0.85
CA SER A 105 -5.09 19.55 1.34
C SER A 105 -4.78 18.60 0.19
N ILE A 106 -5.55 18.63 -0.90
CA ILE A 106 -5.27 17.81 -2.10
C ILE A 106 -3.88 18.11 -2.65
N ILE A 107 -3.49 19.39 -2.75
CA ILE A 107 -2.13 19.76 -3.19
C ILE A 107 -1.08 19.27 -2.20
N THR A 108 -1.30 19.42 -0.89
CA THR A 108 -0.34 18.94 0.12
C THR A 108 -0.13 17.43 0.03
N PHE A 109 -1.18 16.65 -0.25
CA PHE A 109 -1.10 15.20 -0.41
C PHE A 109 -0.80 14.74 -1.84
N ALA A 110 -0.70 15.66 -2.80
CA ALA A 110 -0.49 15.32 -4.19
C ALA A 110 0.83 14.56 -4.45
N PRO A 111 1.98 14.96 -3.88
CA PRO A 111 3.24 14.24 -4.13
C PRO A 111 3.17 12.76 -3.73
N ALA A 112 2.56 12.46 -2.57
CA ALA A 112 2.38 11.08 -2.13
C ALA A 112 1.46 10.28 -3.05
N GLY A 113 0.29 10.84 -3.40
CA GLY A 113 -0.67 10.19 -4.28
C GLY A 113 -0.09 9.91 -5.68
N ILE A 114 0.66 10.88 -6.22
CA ILE A 114 1.39 10.71 -7.48
C ILE A 114 2.39 9.56 -7.37
N GLY A 115 3.21 9.54 -6.32
CA GLY A 115 4.20 8.48 -6.14
C GLY A 115 3.58 7.09 -5.95
N TRP A 116 2.42 6.98 -5.28
CA TRP A 116 1.69 5.71 -5.16
C TRP A 116 1.08 5.26 -6.48
N ALA A 117 0.43 6.15 -7.23
CA ALA A 117 -0.10 5.83 -8.55
C ALA A 117 1.00 5.40 -9.54
N MET A 118 2.17 6.06 -9.51
CA MET A 118 3.34 5.65 -10.28
C MET A 118 3.89 4.29 -9.82
N ALA A 119 3.91 4.05 -8.50
CA ALA A 119 4.33 2.76 -7.95
C ALA A 119 3.42 1.63 -8.44
N ASP A 120 2.09 1.82 -8.46
CA ASP A 120 1.15 0.84 -9.00
C ASP A 120 1.36 0.60 -10.51
N ALA A 121 1.65 1.65 -11.29
CA ALA A 121 2.01 1.52 -12.71
C ALA A 121 3.29 0.68 -12.90
N CYS A 122 4.32 0.94 -12.09
CA CYS A 122 5.53 0.13 -12.08
C CYS A 122 5.26 -1.33 -11.65
N GLU A 123 4.35 -1.57 -10.70
CA GLU A 123 3.94 -2.92 -10.30
C GLU A 123 3.33 -3.68 -11.48
N VAL A 124 2.35 -3.11 -12.18
CA VAL A 124 1.69 -3.80 -13.29
C VAL A 124 2.69 -4.07 -14.43
N MET A 125 3.56 -3.12 -14.75
CA MET A 125 4.62 -3.27 -15.76
C MET A 125 5.69 -4.30 -15.36
N ALA A 126 6.00 -4.43 -14.06
CA ALA A 126 6.91 -5.45 -13.56
C ALA A 126 6.27 -6.84 -13.66
N VAL A 127 5.06 -7.02 -13.15
CA VAL A 127 4.32 -8.30 -13.18
C VAL A 127 4.02 -8.76 -14.61
N ALA A 128 4.06 -7.86 -15.59
CA ALA A 128 4.00 -8.22 -17.01
C ALA A 128 5.27 -8.93 -17.53
N ARG A 129 6.43 -8.65 -16.92
CA ARG A 129 7.75 -9.07 -17.41
C ARG A 129 8.42 -10.13 -16.55
N ILE A 130 8.13 -10.13 -15.24
CA ILE A 130 8.65 -11.11 -14.30
C ILE A 130 7.52 -11.95 -13.70
N ASP A 131 7.84 -13.17 -13.29
CA ASP A 131 6.86 -14.03 -12.66
C ASP A 131 6.43 -13.47 -11.28
N PRO A 132 5.19 -13.75 -10.84
CA PRO A 132 4.68 -13.23 -9.57
C PRO A 132 5.50 -13.64 -8.33
N ALA A 133 6.21 -14.78 -8.36
CA ALA A 133 7.02 -15.22 -7.23
C ALA A 133 8.30 -14.38 -7.11
N THR A 134 9.03 -14.20 -8.22
CA THR A 134 10.18 -13.29 -8.29
C THR A 134 9.77 -11.87 -7.93
N TYR A 135 8.64 -11.38 -8.45
CA TYR A 135 8.09 -10.08 -8.06
C TYR A 135 7.82 -10.01 -6.54
N GLY A 136 7.22 -11.07 -5.98
CA GLY A 136 6.96 -11.20 -4.56
C GLY A 136 8.22 -10.97 -3.73
N VAL A 137 9.34 -11.61 -4.06
CA VAL A 137 10.60 -11.44 -3.34
C VAL A 137 11.18 -10.05 -3.50
N LEU A 138 11.24 -9.51 -4.72
CA LEU A 138 11.73 -8.15 -4.93
C LEU A 138 10.90 -7.12 -4.14
N SER A 139 9.58 -7.34 -4.06
CA SER A 139 8.68 -6.45 -3.33
C SER A 139 8.90 -6.45 -1.82
N GLN A 140 9.50 -7.51 -1.25
CA GLN A 140 9.81 -7.56 0.18
C GLN A 140 10.91 -6.58 0.60
N GLY A 141 11.73 -6.14 -0.36
CA GLY A 141 12.67 -5.03 -0.15
C GLY A 141 12.00 -3.80 0.46
N ARG A 142 10.68 -3.65 0.29
CA ARG A 142 9.88 -2.59 0.94
C ARG A 142 10.09 -2.50 2.44
N LEU A 143 10.24 -3.60 3.17
CA LEU A 143 10.42 -3.55 4.63
C LEU A 143 11.75 -2.88 5.00
N LEU A 144 12.84 -3.32 4.36
CA LEU A 144 14.18 -2.72 4.51
C LEU A 144 14.18 -1.26 4.08
N SER A 145 13.58 -0.96 2.92
CA SER A 145 13.52 0.41 2.40
C SER A 145 12.69 1.31 3.29
N SER A 146 11.58 0.82 3.87
CA SER A 146 10.75 1.60 4.81
C SER A 146 11.51 1.92 6.08
N ALA A 147 12.24 0.95 6.64
CA ALA A 147 13.08 1.18 7.82
C ALA A 147 14.20 2.19 7.51
N ALA A 148 14.85 2.07 6.35
CA ALA A 148 15.89 2.99 5.91
C ALA A 148 15.35 4.41 5.69
N ALA A 149 14.18 4.55 5.05
CA ALA A 149 13.55 5.83 4.80
C ALA A 149 13.04 6.48 6.11
N ALA A 150 12.45 5.70 7.01
CA ALA A 150 12.06 6.18 8.34
C ALA A 150 13.26 6.67 9.16
N TRP A 151 14.39 5.95 9.09
CA TRP A 151 15.64 6.40 9.70
C TRP A 151 16.14 7.71 9.08
N LEU A 152 16.15 7.80 7.74
CA LEU A 152 16.68 8.95 7.02
C LEU A 152 15.82 10.21 7.17
N PHE A 153 14.50 10.10 7.08
CA PHE A 153 13.58 11.25 7.05
C PHE A 153 12.96 11.57 8.41
N CYS A 154 12.69 10.55 9.24
CA CYS A 154 12.09 10.76 10.56
C CYS A 154 13.11 10.73 11.71
N GLY A 155 14.38 10.42 11.43
CA GLY A 155 15.43 10.31 12.45
C GLY A 155 15.20 9.16 13.43
N LEU A 156 14.34 8.19 13.09
CA LEU A 156 14.00 7.06 13.96
C LEU A 156 15.17 6.08 13.99
N GLN A 157 15.89 6.02 15.11
CA GLN A 157 16.99 5.07 15.30
C GLN A 157 16.43 3.65 15.47
N GLN A 158 16.75 2.76 14.53
CA GLN A 158 16.45 1.33 14.64
C GLN A 158 17.63 0.63 15.31
N SER A 159 17.34 -0.31 16.21
CA SER A 159 18.37 -1.13 16.85
C SER A 159 19.08 -2.05 15.84
N GLY A 160 20.34 -2.40 16.11
CA GLY A 160 21.09 -3.35 15.26
C GLY A 160 20.40 -4.71 15.14
N LEU A 161 19.65 -5.12 16.17
CA LEU A 161 18.86 -6.36 16.16
C LEU A 161 17.69 -6.29 15.17
N GLN A 162 17.00 -5.15 15.05
CA GLN A 162 15.94 -4.96 14.04
C GLN A 162 16.51 -5.05 12.62
N TRP A 163 17.67 -4.44 12.36
CA TRP A 163 18.36 -4.58 11.08
C TRP A 163 18.75 -6.03 10.78
N GLY A 164 19.24 -6.76 11.78
CA GLY A 164 19.53 -8.19 11.66
C GLY A 164 18.31 -9.03 11.29
N ILE A 165 17.15 -8.78 11.93
CA ILE A 165 15.89 -9.47 11.62
C ILE A 165 15.42 -9.15 10.19
N LEU A 166 15.48 -7.87 9.78
CA LEU A 166 15.08 -7.45 8.43
C LEU A 166 15.96 -8.08 7.34
N ALA A 167 17.28 -8.11 7.57
CA ALA A 167 18.22 -8.76 6.66
C ALA A 167 17.96 -10.27 6.58
N CYS A 168 17.76 -10.94 7.73
CA CYS A 168 17.45 -12.36 7.79
C CYS A 168 16.15 -12.71 7.06
N LEU A 169 15.08 -11.94 7.28
CA LEU A 169 13.80 -12.13 6.59
C LEU A 169 13.95 -12.00 5.07
N SER A 170 14.71 -11.01 4.62
CA SER A 170 15.00 -10.78 3.20
C SER A 170 15.79 -11.95 2.60
N CYS A 171 16.77 -12.48 3.32
CA CYS A 171 17.52 -13.67 2.92
C CYS A 171 16.65 -14.92 2.84
N ILE A 172 15.76 -15.16 3.81
CA ILE A 172 14.86 -16.32 3.83
C ILE A 172 13.95 -16.31 2.59
N CYS A 173 13.40 -15.16 2.26
CA CYS A 173 12.50 -15.08 1.12
C CYS A 173 13.23 -15.14 -0.22
N MET A 174 14.46 -14.64 -0.29
CA MET A 174 15.34 -14.88 -1.43
C MET A 174 15.66 -16.38 -1.59
N ALA A 175 15.99 -17.07 -0.50
CA ALA A 175 16.23 -18.51 -0.50
C ALA A 175 14.99 -19.33 -0.90
N TYR A 176 13.79 -18.90 -0.47
CA TYR A 176 12.53 -19.51 -0.89
C TYR A 176 12.34 -19.46 -2.41
N CYS A 177 12.66 -18.33 -3.06
CA CYS A 177 12.58 -18.24 -4.53
C CYS A 177 13.70 -18.96 -5.27
N LEU A 178 14.85 -19.18 -4.63
CA LEU A 178 15.93 -19.99 -5.19
C LEU A 178 15.67 -21.50 -5.05
N THR A 179 14.67 -21.91 -4.26
CA THR A 179 14.31 -23.32 -4.08
C THR A 179 13.48 -23.78 -5.28
N PRO A 180 14.00 -24.68 -6.14
CA PRO A 180 13.24 -25.21 -7.26
C PRO A 180 12.09 -26.09 -6.74
N ASP A 181 10.87 -25.81 -7.18
CA ASP A 181 9.67 -26.53 -6.77
C ASP A 181 9.68 -27.96 -7.36
N GLN A 182 9.83 -28.98 -6.50
CA GLN A 182 10.02 -30.36 -6.94
C GLN A 182 8.71 -31.14 -7.19
N SER A 183 7.54 -30.53 -6.94
CA SER A 183 6.29 -31.30 -6.81
C SER A 183 5.32 -31.27 -8.00
N GLN A 184 5.55 -30.42 -9.02
CA GLN A 184 4.92 -30.53 -10.35
C GLN A 184 5.85 -29.87 -11.39
N PRO A 185 5.83 -30.30 -12.66
CA PRO A 185 6.56 -29.63 -13.74
C PRO A 185 5.91 -28.28 -14.11
N ASN A 186 5.80 -27.37 -13.14
CA ASN A 186 5.83 -25.93 -13.41
C ASN A 186 7.15 -25.54 -14.05
N ALA A 187 8.20 -26.37 -13.87
CA ALA A 187 9.40 -26.33 -14.68
C ALA A 187 9.02 -26.31 -16.17
N GLU A 188 8.22 -27.23 -16.72
CA GLU A 188 7.84 -27.16 -18.15
C GLU A 188 7.04 -25.91 -18.51
N ARG A 189 6.13 -25.40 -17.68
CA ARG A 189 5.37 -24.17 -18.00
C ARG A 189 6.19 -22.88 -17.90
N LEU A 190 7.08 -22.78 -16.91
CA LEU A 190 7.99 -21.64 -16.74
C LEU A 190 9.19 -21.75 -17.69
N PHE A 191 9.59 -22.98 -18.04
CA PHE A 191 10.66 -23.30 -18.98
C PHE A 191 10.19 -23.12 -20.40
N GLU A 192 8.95 -23.47 -20.79
CA GLU A 192 8.35 -23.13 -22.09
C GLU A 192 8.09 -21.62 -22.23
N TRP A 193 7.57 -20.97 -21.18
CA TRP A 193 7.51 -19.49 -21.15
C TRP A 193 8.90 -18.88 -21.32
N ARG A 194 9.94 -19.52 -20.74
CA ARG A 194 11.33 -19.12 -20.93
C ARG A 194 11.89 -19.46 -22.32
N LEU A 195 11.60 -20.65 -22.87
CA LEU A 195 12.16 -21.20 -24.11
C LEU A 195 11.65 -20.41 -25.32
N HIS A 196 10.39 -19.95 -25.28
CA HIS A 196 9.82 -19.18 -26.37
C HIS A 196 10.34 -17.71 -26.44
N HIS A 197 11.17 -17.28 -25.48
CA HIS A 197 11.71 -15.91 -25.37
C HIS A 197 13.25 -15.85 -25.33
N GLU A 198 13.95 -16.92 -25.71
CA GLU A 198 15.40 -17.13 -25.49
C GLU A 198 16.36 -16.09 -26.11
N SER A 199 15.93 -15.21 -27.03
CA SER A 199 16.83 -14.23 -27.66
C SER A 199 16.72 -12.79 -27.13
N VAL A 200 15.74 -12.44 -26.29
CA VAL A 200 15.51 -11.05 -25.81
C VAL A 200 15.32 -10.97 -24.27
N GLN A 201 15.78 -11.99 -23.53
CA GLN A 201 15.25 -12.30 -22.20
C GLN A 201 15.88 -11.56 -21.02
N ILE A 202 17.19 -11.30 -21.06
CA ILE A 202 17.90 -10.69 -19.92
C ILE A 202 17.46 -9.22 -19.76
N THR A 203 17.31 -8.51 -20.88
CA THR A 203 16.91 -7.09 -20.86
C THR A 203 15.49 -6.92 -20.33
N GLU A 204 14.53 -7.73 -20.75
CA GLU A 204 13.14 -7.63 -20.26
C GLU A 204 13.00 -8.02 -18.79
N GLN A 205 13.71 -9.05 -18.33
CA GLN A 205 13.74 -9.42 -16.91
C GLN A 205 14.39 -8.33 -16.05
N LEU A 206 15.50 -7.76 -16.51
CA LEU A 206 16.16 -6.64 -15.85
C LEU A 206 15.25 -5.42 -15.78
N VAL A 207 14.57 -5.08 -16.87
CA VAL A 207 13.58 -3.99 -16.90
C VAL A 207 12.44 -4.25 -15.92
N GLY A 208 11.92 -5.47 -15.86
CA GLY A 208 10.91 -5.86 -14.89
C GLY A 208 11.38 -5.74 -13.43
N ALA A 209 12.62 -6.16 -13.15
CA ALA A 209 13.24 -6.00 -11.84
C ALA A 209 13.46 -4.53 -11.47
N LEU A 210 13.91 -3.69 -12.43
CA LEU A 210 14.05 -2.25 -12.24
C LEU A 210 12.71 -1.58 -11.92
N PHE A 211 11.62 -1.97 -12.61
CA PHE A 211 10.28 -1.49 -12.28
C PHE A 211 9.84 -1.93 -10.88
N ALA A 212 10.12 -3.18 -10.48
CA ALA A 212 9.81 -3.65 -9.12
C ALA A 212 10.58 -2.84 -8.05
N MET A 213 11.86 -2.55 -8.28
CA MET A 213 12.66 -1.72 -7.37
C MET A 213 12.18 -0.26 -7.33
N CYS A 214 11.87 0.31 -8.49
CA CYS A 214 11.30 1.67 -8.60
C CYS A 214 9.97 1.76 -7.84
N LYS A 215 9.10 0.77 -8.00
CA LYS A 215 7.84 0.64 -7.27
C LYS A 215 8.05 0.64 -5.75
N VAL A 216 9.01 -0.14 -5.27
CA VAL A 216 9.34 -0.21 -3.84
C VAL A 216 9.80 1.15 -3.33
N MET A 217 10.73 1.81 -4.03
CA MET A 217 11.23 3.12 -3.65
C MET A 217 10.13 4.19 -3.61
N LEU A 218 9.34 4.31 -4.68
CA LEU A 218 8.24 5.27 -4.76
C LEU A 218 7.19 5.02 -3.69
N SER A 219 6.80 3.75 -3.47
CA SER A 219 5.83 3.38 -2.45
C SER A 219 6.29 3.79 -1.06
N VAL A 220 7.57 3.55 -0.73
CA VAL A 220 8.16 3.89 0.57
C VAL A 220 8.26 5.40 0.76
N LEU A 221 8.82 6.12 -0.22
CA LEU A 221 8.98 7.58 -0.14
C LEU A 221 7.63 8.28 0.01
N SER A 222 6.62 7.86 -0.76
CA SER A 222 5.25 8.36 -0.60
C SER A 222 4.69 8.06 0.79
N SER A 223 4.93 6.87 1.33
CA SER A 223 4.42 6.49 2.66
C SER A 223 5.04 7.35 3.77
N VAL A 224 6.36 7.55 3.72
CA VAL A 224 7.08 8.41 4.67
C VAL A 224 6.65 9.87 4.53
N TYR A 225 6.46 10.36 3.30
CA TYR A 225 5.96 11.72 3.07
C TYR A 225 4.57 11.92 3.66
N VAL A 226 3.64 10.98 3.46
CA VAL A 226 2.31 11.03 4.07
C VAL A 226 2.40 11.06 5.59
N GLU A 227 3.27 10.23 6.18
CA GLU A 227 3.49 10.22 7.63
C GLU A 227 4.01 11.58 8.14
N MET A 228 4.95 12.20 7.43
CA MET A 228 5.44 13.54 7.76
C MET A 228 4.31 14.57 7.66
N CYS A 229 3.49 14.54 6.61
CA CYS A 229 2.34 15.45 6.46
C CYS A 229 1.33 15.27 7.61
N PHE A 230 1.07 14.02 8.04
CA PHE A 230 0.20 13.75 9.18
C PHE A 230 0.77 14.30 10.48
N LYS A 231 2.09 14.18 10.70
CA LYS A 231 2.75 14.73 11.90
C LYS A 231 2.85 16.26 11.90
N SER A 232 3.03 16.88 10.74
CA SER A 232 3.15 18.35 10.61
C SER A 232 1.80 19.08 10.67
N GLY A 233 0.69 18.41 10.40
CA GLY A 233 -0.67 18.98 10.41
C GLY A 233 -1.24 19.20 11.82
N ALA A 234 -0.59 20.00 12.66
CA ALA A 234 -0.94 20.23 14.08
C ALA A 234 -2.24 21.03 14.35
N GLY A 235 -3.15 21.17 13.38
CA GLY A 235 -4.29 22.10 13.46
C GLY A 235 -5.65 21.47 13.81
N GLU A 236 -5.95 20.28 13.31
CA GLU A 236 -7.19 19.53 13.61
C GLU A 236 -6.97 18.09 13.14
N PRO A 237 -7.29 17.05 13.94
CA PRO A 237 -7.26 15.67 13.48
C PRO A 237 -8.36 15.50 12.43
N THR A 238 -8.02 15.80 11.18
CA THR A 238 -8.89 15.51 10.04
C THR A 238 -9.07 14.00 10.00
N ARG A 239 -10.32 13.56 10.02
CA ARG A 239 -10.63 12.12 10.01
C ARG A 239 -9.98 11.48 8.79
N LEU A 240 -9.29 10.37 8.99
CA LEU A 240 -8.47 9.69 7.98
C LEU A 240 -9.22 9.37 6.67
N HIS A 241 -10.53 9.11 6.72
CA HIS A 241 -11.32 8.91 5.51
C HIS A 241 -11.34 10.13 4.59
N VAL A 242 -11.30 11.34 5.15
CA VAL A 242 -11.23 12.59 4.37
C VAL A 242 -9.87 12.69 3.69
N GLN A 243 -8.79 12.43 4.45
CA GLN A 243 -7.42 12.49 3.94
C GLN A 243 -7.17 11.42 2.87
N MET A 244 -7.63 10.19 3.09
CA MET A 244 -7.52 9.11 2.11
C MET A 244 -8.27 9.45 0.81
N THR A 245 -9.44 10.10 0.93
CA THR A 245 -10.19 10.58 -0.24
C THR A 245 -9.42 11.68 -0.98
N GLN A 246 -8.81 12.63 -0.26
CA GLN A 246 -7.97 13.68 -0.84
C GLN A 246 -6.75 13.11 -1.58
N VAL A 247 -6.06 12.13 -0.98
CA VAL A 247 -4.95 11.41 -1.63
C VAL A 247 -5.44 10.63 -2.86
N SER A 248 -6.63 10.03 -2.78
CA SER A 248 -7.20 9.28 -3.92
C SER A 248 -7.49 10.21 -5.10
N PHE A 249 -7.98 11.43 -4.85
CA PHE A 249 -8.19 12.42 -5.92
C PHE A 249 -6.90 12.85 -6.61
N SER A 250 -5.84 13.12 -5.86
CA SER A 250 -4.55 13.44 -6.47
C SER A 250 -3.97 12.25 -7.24
N SER A 251 -4.16 11.04 -6.72
CA SER A 251 -3.74 9.79 -7.36
C SER A 251 -4.50 9.51 -8.66
N ILE A 252 -5.78 9.86 -8.78
CA ILE A 252 -6.54 9.74 -10.04
C ILE A 252 -5.91 10.58 -11.14
N ILE A 253 -5.52 11.83 -10.83
CA ILE A 253 -4.89 12.72 -11.81
C ILE A 253 -3.56 12.12 -12.26
N ALA A 254 -2.74 11.65 -11.33
CA ALA A 254 -1.47 11.00 -11.65
C ALA A 254 -1.66 9.71 -12.46
N ALA A 255 -2.58 8.85 -12.05
CA ALA A 255 -2.89 7.60 -12.74
C ALA A 255 -3.37 7.87 -14.17
N THR A 256 -4.19 8.90 -14.38
CA THR A 256 -4.67 9.31 -15.71
C THR A 256 -3.51 9.82 -16.57
N THR A 257 -2.65 10.67 -16.02
CA THR A 257 -1.45 11.15 -16.73
C THR A 257 -0.50 10.01 -17.07
N ALA A 258 -0.26 9.09 -16.13
CA ALA A 258 0.56 7.90 -16.35
C ALA A 258 -0.04 6.98 -17.42
N TYR A 259 -1.37 6.80 -17.42
CA TYR A 259 -2.08 6.06 -18.46
C TYR A 259 -1.89 6.70 -19.84
N LEU A 260 -2.07 8.02 -19.96
CA LEU A 260 -1.86 8.74 -21.23
C LEU A 260 -0.41 8.64 -21.71
N PHE A 261 0.55 8.74 -20.79
CA PHE A 261 1.97 8.57 -21.10
C PHE A 261 2.28 7.16 -21.61
N ILE A 262 1.76 6.12 -20.94
CA ILE A 262 1.94 4.73 -21.35
C ILE A 262 1.32 4.50 -22.74
N CYS A 263 0.11 5.02 -22.99
CA CYS A 263 -0.53 4.93 -24.30
C CYS A 263 0.32 5.61 -25.39
N GLY A 264 0.87 6.79 -25.09
CA GLY A 264 1.76 7.51 -26.01
C GLY A 264 3.04 6.76 -26.33
N VAL A 265 3.70 6.16 -25.33
CA VAL A 265 4.92 5.37 -25.52
C VAL A 265 4.64 4.07 -26.29
N GLN A 266 3.47 3.46 -26.09
CA GLN A 266 3.08 2.21 -26.74
C GLN A 266 2.37 2.42 -28.09
N ASN A 267 2.17 3.68 -28.53
CA ASN A 267 1.35 4.04 -29.69
C ASN A 267 -0.06 3.42 -29.68
N GLU A 268 -0.66 3.33 -28.50
CA GLU A 268 -2.03 2.84 -28.31
C GLU A 268 -3.03 4.01 -28.26
N ASP A 269 -4.22 3.82 -28.83
CA ASP A 269 -5.25 4.86 -28.87
C ASP A 269 -5.87 5.07 -27.47
N PRO A 270 -5.78 6.26 -26.84
CA PRO A 270 -6.31 6.49 -25.48
C PRO A 270 -7.83 6.45 -25.40
N THR A 271 -8.54 6.58 -26.54
CA THR A 271 -10.02 6.52 -26.58
C THR A 271 -10.55 5.13 -26.26
N GLN A 272 -9.73 4.11 -26.51
CA GLN A 272 -10.00 2.71 -26.26
C GLN A 272 -9.65 2.33 -24.81
N PHE A 273 -10.34 2.94 -23.84
CA PHE A 273 -10.07 2.71 -22.41
C PHE A 273 -10.44 1.29 -21.96
N PHE A 274 -11.53 0.75 -22.50
CA PHE A 274 -12.07 -0.56 -22.13
C PHE A 274 -11.62 -1.72 -23.03
N SER A 275 -10.73 -1.46 -24.00
CA SER A 275 -10.16 -2.48 -24.88
C SER A 275 -8.64 -2.54 -24.75
N GLY A 276 -8.11 -3.77 -24.64
CA GLY A 276 -6.71 -4.10 -24.83
C GLY A 276 -6.46 -4.68 -26.22
N GLN A 277 -5.21 -5.02 -26.49
CA GLN A 277 -4.78 -5.61 -27.77
C GLN A 277 -5.47 -6.95 -28.05
N ASP A 278 -5.69 -7.76 -27.00
CA ASP A 278 -6.20 -9.13 -27.12
C ASP A 278 -7.67 -9.28 -26.69
N GLY A 279 -8.37 -8.19 -26.34
CA GLY A 279 -9.75 -8.27 -25.89
C GLY A 279 -10.31 -7.01 -25.24
N SER A 280 -11.50 -7.13 -24.66
CA SER A 280 -12.13 -6.07 -23.86
C SER A 280 -12.09 -6.40 -22.38
N TRP A 281 -12.39 -5.39 -21.56
CA TRP A 281 -12.60 -5.58 -20.12
C TRP A 281 -13.56 -6.73 -19.84
N SER A 282 -13.10 -7.65 -19.00
CA SER A 282 -13.88 -8.79 -18.55
C SER A 282 -14.18 -8.67 -17.06
N ARG A 283 -15.00 -9.57 -16.52
CA ARG A 283 -15.23 -9.68 -15.07
C ARG A 283 -13.92 -9.84 -14.30
N ARG A 284 -12.91 -10.48 -14.90
CA ARG A 284 -11.56 -10.64 -14.31
C ARG A 284 -10.88 -9.29 -14.06
N THR A 285 -10.97 -8.36 -15.01
CA THR A 285 -10.42 -7.00 -14.92
C THR A 285 -11.07 -6.22 -13.78
N LEU A 286 -12.40 -6.32 -13.65
CA LEU A 286 -13.14 -5.70 -12.54
C LEU A 286 -12.75 -6.29 -11.18
N ILE A 287 -12.53 -7.60 -11.10
CA ILE A 287 -12.06 -8.26 -9.87
C ILE A 287 -10.66 -7.74 -9.49
N VAL A 288 -9.75 -7.57 -10.46
CA VAL A 288 -8.43 -6.98 -10.20
C VAL A 288 -8.57 -5.55 -9.67
N ALA A 289 -9.36 -4.70 -10.31
CA ALA A 289 -9.58 -3.32 -9.85
C ALA A 289 -10.20 -3.28 -8.43
N ALA A 290 -11.17 -4.16 -8.15
CA ALA A 290 -11.76 -4.31 -6.84
C ALA A 290 -10.75 -4.81 -5.79
N MET A 291 -9.84 -5.72 -6.18
CA MET A 291 -8.79 -6.23 -5.31
C MET A 291 -7.76 -5.15 -4.94
N TYR A 292 -7.37 -4.30 -5.90
CA TYR A 292 -6.55 -3.11 -5.62
C TYR A 292 -7.25 -2.17 -4.64
N CYS A 293 -8.53 -1.87 -4.88
CA CYS A 293 -9.29 -1.03 -3.97
C CYS A 293 -9.39 -1.64 -2.56
N TRP A 294 -9.68 -2.93 -2.47
CA TRP A 294 -9.74 -3.67 -1.21
C TRP A 294 -8.40 -3.63 -0.46
N ARG A 295 -7.28 -3.81 -1.17
CA ARG A 295 -5.93 -3.72 -0.63
C ARG A 295 -5.67 -2.37 0.01
N GLU A 296 -5.94 -1.28 -0.69
CA GLU A 296 -5.70 0.07 -0.18
C GLU A 296 -6.58 0.34 1.05
N TRP A 297 -7.88 -0.01 1.00
CA TRP A 297 -8.78 0.21 2.14
C TRP A 297 -8.44 -0.61 3.37
N ILE A 298 -8.06 -1.88 3.23
CA ILE A 298 -7.58 -2.66 4.38
C ILE A 298 -6.33 -2.01 4.96
N CYS A 299 -5.34 -1.66 4.14
CA CYS A 299 -4.10 -1.08 4.63
C CYS A 299 -4.37 0.24 5.39
N SER A 300 -5.22 1.11 4.84
CA SER A 300 -5.63 2.36 5.50
C SER A 300 -6.41 2.11 6.79
N TYR A 301 -7.33 1.15 6.80
CA TYR A 301 -8.12 0.82 7.99
C TYR A 301 -7.26 0.25 9.12
N LEU A 302 -6.24 -0.53 8.77
CA LEU A 302 -5.32 -1.09 9.75
C LEU A 302 -4.35 -0.06 10.28
N PHE A 303 -3.83 0.79 9.41
CA PHE A 303 -3.06 1.95 9.84
C PHE A 303 -3.87 2.82 10.80
N LEU A 304 -5.16 3.03 10.51
CA LEU A 304 -6.07 3.78 11.37
C LEU A 304 -6.20 3.14 12.76
N ASN A 305 -6.58 1.86 12.85
CA ASN A 305 -6.78 1.23 14.15
C ASN A 305 -5.48 1.15 14.96
N PHE A 306 -4.33 1.00 14.31
CA PHE A 306 -3.05 0.92 15.03
C PHE A 306 -2.50 2.29 15.43
N VAL A 307 -2.53 3.28 14.52
CA VAL A 307 -1.91 4.59 14.71
C VAL A 307 -2.84 5.54 15.42
N LEU A 308 -4.14 5.51 15.14
CA LEU A 308 -5.08 6.48 15.72
C LEU A 308 -5.38 6.14 17.19
N ASP A 309 -5.37 4.86 17.57
CA ASP A 309 -5.36 4.45 18.98
C ASP A 309 -4.10 4.96 19.72
N MET A 310 -2.93 4.97 19.07
CA MET A 310 -1.73 5.58 19.65
C MET A 310 -1.78 7.12 19.69
N THR A 311 -2.34 7.76 18.65
CA THR A 311 -2.27 9.21 18.47
C THR A 311 -3.36 9.95 19.27
N ILE A 312 -4.57 9.40 19.39
CA ILE A 312 -5.60 9.92 20.31
C ILE A 312 -5.06 9.91 21.74
N SER A 313 -4.32 8.87 22.12
CA SER A 313 -3.66 8.78 23.42
C SER A 313 -2.62 9.90 23.62
N LEU A 314 -1.82 10.23 22.58
CA LEU A 314 -0.86 11.34 22.62
C LEU A 314 -1.54 12.73 22.69
N HIS A 315 -2.64 12.95 21.97
CA HIS A 315 -3.33 14.24 21.97
C HIS A 315 -4.17 14.49 23.23
N GLN A 316 -4.78 13.46 23.83
CA GLN A 316 -5.41 13.59 25.15
C GLN A 316 -4.37 13.88 26.24
N LEU A 317 -3.17 13.31 26.12
CA LEU A 317 -2.05 13.64 27.00
C LEU A 317 -1.58 15.08 26.80
N ALA A 318 -1.36 15.55 25.58
CA ALA A 318 -0.97 16.94 25.31
C ALA A 318 -2.03 17.96 25.77
N ALA A 319 -3.32 17.62 25.65
CA ALA A 319 -4.42 18.42 26.20
C ALA A 319 -4.45 18.40 27.75
N CYS A 320 -4.07 17.30 28.39
CA CYS A 320 -3.94 17.20 29.85
C CYS A 320 -2.67 17.87 30.39
N THR A 321 -1.54 17.89 29.66
CA THR A 321 -0.32 18.61 30.07
C THR A 321 -0.35 20.10 29.76
N CYS A 322 -1.11 20.56 28.77
CA CYS A 322 -1.30 22.00 28.53
C CYS A 322 -2.42 22.64 29.37
N ALA A 323 -3.21 21.85 30.12
CA ALA A 323 -4.26 22.34 31.02
C ALA A 323 -3.80 22.58 32.48
N GLY A 324 -2.52 22.41 32.81
CA GLY A 324 -1.96 22.80 34.11
C GLY A 324 -0.51 23.25 33.95
N PRO A 325 -0.15 24.51 34.28
CA PRO A 325 -0.26 24.99 35.67
C PRO A 325 -0.67 26.48 35.77
N HIS A 326 -1.97 26.78 35.77
CA HIS A 326 -2.47 28.12 36.18
C HIS A 326 -3.40 28.10 37.39
N LEU A 327 -3.60 26.94 38.02
CA LEU A 327 -4.51 26.77 39.17
C LEU A 327 -3.83 26.43 40.51
N MET A 328 -2.49 26.53 40.59
CA MET A 328 -1.76 26.21 41.82
C MET A 328 -1.01 27.40 42.47
N SER A 329 -1.27 28.65 42.09
CA SER A 329 -0.61 29.82 42.72
C SER A 329 -1.48 30.66 43.68
N SER A 330 -2.65 30.18 44.12
CA SER A 330 -3.56 30.97 44.99
C SER A 330 -3.90 30.35 46.35
N VAL A 331 -3.12 29.39 46.87
CA VAL A 331 -3.43 28.75 48.18
C VAL A 331 -2.32 28.91 49.24
N HIS A 332 -1.21 29.61 48.95
CA HIS A 332 -0.18 29.93 49.96
C HIS A 332 -0.01 31.44 50.17
N SER A 333 -1.03 32.09 50.71
CA SER A 333 -0.91 33.37 51.40
C SER A 333 -2.15 33.56 52.26
N LEU A 334 -2.18 32.87 53.40
CA LEU A 334 -3.04 33.11 54.56
C LEU A 334 -2.62 32.11 55.64
N HIS A 335 -1.47 32.37 56.26
CA HIS A 335 -1.20 32.12 57.67
C HIS A 335 0.10 32.78 58.10
#